data_AF-A0A2E6ZTU5-F1
#
_entry.id   AF-A0A2E6ZTU5-F1
#
_cell.length_a   1.000
_cell.length_b   1.000
_cell.length_c   1.000
_cell.angle_alpha   90.00
_cell.angle_beta   90.00
_cell.angle_gamma   90.00
#
_symmetry.space_group_name_H-M   'P 1'
#
loop_
_entity.id
_entity.type
_entity.pdbx_description
1 polymer ?
#
loop_
_entity_poly.entity_id
_entity_poly.type
_entity_poly.pdbx_seq_one_letter_code
_entity_poly.pdbx_strand_id
1 'polypeptide(L)'
;MAIVKKLLVAALALGILGYLFISSLEDTISEPYSLDGASLSGWTLEVGEPSMRGLSVLGLRPPSLLRANLFDQLFNRTMESMTGPPDDLVPIVLREEYQLGLAGLLSPSELLQRARTAGLDRLTLSPVCMAVKREPYQGTTRQFYFVLFETPEIQGFRAELTALAAERGASAGLLDPFEVVLPIAGSDPAFTTWWPLMVDRQNDCRAEIG
;
A
#
# COMPACT_ATOMS: atom_id res chain seq x y z
N MET A 1 -32.59 47.18 -8.91
CA MET A 1 -32.14 46.82 -7.53
C MET A 1 -32.56 45.41 -7.10
N ALA A 2 -33.80 44.96 -7.38
CA ALA A 2 -34.26 43.61 -7.00
C ALA A 2 -33.51 42.44 -7.70
N ILE A 3 -33.13 42.61 -8.98
CA ILE A 3 -32.44 41.55 -9.76
C ILE A 3 -31.03 41.28 -9.23
N VAL A 4 -30.28 42.33 -8.88
CA VAL A 4 -28.92 42.22 -8.31
C VAL A 4 -28.93 41.47 -6.98
N LYS A 5 -29.91 41.74 -6.10
CA LYS A 5 -30.08 41.00 -4.84
C LYS A 5 -30.32 39.50 -5.07
N LYS A 6 -31.15 39.14 -6.06
CA LYS A 6 -31.43 37.73 -6.38
C LYS A 6 -30.19 36.99 -6.91
N LEU A 7 -29.42 37.64 -7.77
CA LEU A 7 -28.16 37.07 -8.28
C LEU A 7 -27.13 36.86 -7.17
N LEU A 8 -27.04 37.79 -6.22
CA LEU A 8 -26.11 37.70 -5.11
C LEU A 8 -26.47 36.57 -4.13
N VAL A 9 -27.78 36.39 -3.84
CA VAL A 9 -28.27 35.26 -3.04
C VAL A 9 -28.05 33.92 -3.74
N ALA A 10 -28.29 33.85 -5.05
CA ALA A 10 -28.07 32.63 -5.82
C ALA A 10 -26.58 32.24 -5.86
N ALA A 11 -25.68 33.21 -6.04
CA ALA A 11 -24.24 32.97 -6.00
C ALA A 11 -23.76 32.51 -4.61
N LEU A 12 -24.30 33.11 -3.53
CA LEU A 12 -23.99 32.69 -2.16
C LEU A 12 -24.47 31.26 -1.88
N ALA A 13 -25.69 30.93 -2.30
CA ALA A 13 -26.26 29.60 -2.14
C ALA A 13 -25.45 28.54 -2.91
N LEU A 14 -25.04 28.83 -4.15
CA LEU A 14 -24.17 27.96 -4.94
C LEU A 14 -22.79 27.77 -4.31
N GLY A 15 -22.20 28.84 -3.77
CA GLY A 15 -20.93 28.76 -3.05
C GLY A 15 -21.03 27.88 -1.80
N ILE A 16 -22.08 28.05 -1.00
CA ILE A 16 -22.33 27.23 0.20
C ILE A 16 -22.57 25.77 -0.18
N LEU A 17 -23.38 25.50 -1.19
CA LEU A 17 -23.63 24.13 -1.67
C LEU A 17 -22.35 23.47 -2.20
N GLY A 18 -21.53 24.21 -2.96
CA GLY A 18 -20.24 23.72 -3.44
C GLY A 18 -19.29 23.38 -2.29
N TYR A 19 -19.22 24.25 -1.28
CA TYR A 19 -18.40 24.00 -0.09
C TYR A 19 -18.87 22.78 0.71
N LEU A 20 -20.17 22.67 0.98
CA LEU A 20 -20.74 21.53 1.72
C LEU A 20 -20.54 20.21 0.96
N PHE A 21 -20.62 20.23 -0.37
CA PHE A 21 -20.37 19.05 -1.19
C PHE A 21 -18.91 18.60 -1.12
N ILE A 22 -17.95 19.53 -1.18
CA ILE A 22 -16.51 19.24 -1.04
C ILE A 22 -16.21 18.69 0.36
N SER A 23 -16.72 19.35 1.41
CA SER A 23 -16.56 18.92 2.80
C SER A 23 -17.11 17.51 3.01
N SER A 24 -18.31 17.22 2.50
CA SER A 24 -18.93 15.90 2.66
C SER A 24 -18.17 14.79 1.94
N LEU A 25 -17.49 15.07 0.82
CA LEU A 25 -16.65 14.08 0.14
C LEU A 25 -15.36 13.81 0.90
N GLU A 26 -14.77 14.84 1.53
CA GLU A 26 -13.61 14.65 2.40
C GLU A 26 -13.99 13.85 3.65
N ASP A 27 -15.13 14.14 4.28
CA ASP A 27 -15.61 13.45 5.47
C ASP A 27 -15.80 11.93 5.24
N THR A 28 -16.38 11.53 4.11
CA THR A 28 -16.61 10.11 3.79
C THR A 28 -15.31 9.34 3.54
N ILE A 29 -14.31 9.98 2.92
CA ILE A 29 -13.01 9.34 2.63
C ILE A 29 -12.17 9.19 3.91
N SER A 30 -12.44 10.02 4.92
CA SER A 30 -11.73 10.02 6.21
C SER A 30 -12.39 9.18 7.31
N GLU A 31 -13.53 8.53 7.03
CA GLU A 31 -14.14 7.61 7.99
C GLU A 31 -13.18 6.47 8.36
N PRO A 32 -13.02 6.14 9.66
CA PRO A 32 -12.12 5.07 10.11
C PRO A 32 -12.50 3.71 9.51
N TYR A 33 -11.53 2.94 9.02
CA TYR A 33 -11.76 1.55 8.60
C TYR A 33 -11.76 0.64 9.82
N SER A 34 -12.68 -0.31 9.88
CA SER A 34 -12.73 -1.27 10.98
C SER A 34 -12.00 -2.55 10.62
N LEU A 35 -11.07 -2.95 11.47
CA LEU A 35 -10.43 -4.26 11.45
C LEU A 35 -10.72 -5.00 12.75
N ASP A 36 -11.23 -6.23 12.65
CA ASP A 36 -11.18 -7.12 13.80
C ASP A 36 -9.69 -7.38 14.12
N GLY A 37 -9.27 -7.19 15.36
CA GLY A 37 -7.88 -7.39 15.79
C GLY A 37 -7.34 -8.79 15.46
N ALA A 38 -8.22 -9.80 15.37
CA ALA A 38 -7.87 -11.13 14.87
C ALA A 38 -7.36 -11.13 13.41
N SER A 39 -7.83 -10.18 12.58
CA SER A 39 -7.46 -10.02 11.17
C SER A 39 -6.06 -9.45 10.96
N LEU A 40 -5.41 -8.94 12.02
CA LEU A 40 -4.01 -8.50 12.00
C LEU A 40 -3.03 -9.60 12.41
N SER A 41 -3.54 -10.77 12.82
CA SER A 41 -2.76 -11.95 13.19
C SER A 41 -2.80 -13.03 12.10
N GLY A 42 -1.78 -13.88 12.03
CA GLY A 42 -1.75 -14.98 11.04
C GLY A 42 -1.13 -14.61 9.69
N TRP A 43 -0.28 -13.58 9.67
CA TRP A 43 0.56 -13.28 8.51
C TRP A 43 1.56 -14.41 8.29
N THR A 44 1.68 -14.88 7.05
CA THR A 44 2.61 -15.96 6.71
C THR A 44 3.75 -15.43 5.87
N LEU A 45 4.98 -15.65 6.32
CA LEU A 45 6.17 -15.32 5.55
C LEU A 45 6.42 -16.41 4.49
N GLU A 46 6.45 -16.01 3.22
CA GLU A 46 6.52 -16.92 2.09
C GLU A 46 7.46 -16.42 0.99
N VAL A 47 7.93 -17.38 0.18
CA VAL A 47 8.62 -17.10 -1.08
C VAL A 47 7.59 -17.06 -2.18
N GLY A 48 7.64 -15.99 -3.00
CA GLY A 48 6.77 -15.85 -4.16
C GLY A 48 6.97 -16.98 -5.15
N GLU A 49 5.90 -17.49 -5.74
CA GLU A 49 6.00 -18.61 -6.67
C GLU A 49 6.86 -18.22 -7.90
N PRO A 50 7.84 -19.06 -8.28
CA PRO A 50 8.70 -18.77 -9.44
C PRO A 50 7.91 -18.64 -10.75
N SER A 51 6.83 -19.43 -10.89
CA SER A 51 5.93 -19.47 -12.04
C SER A 51 5.03 -18.24 -12.16
N MET A 52 4.74 -17.57 -11.06
CA MET A 52 3.99 -16.32 -11.08
C MET A 52 4.93 -15.17 -11.43
N ARG A 53 4.51 -14.30 -12.35
CA ARG A 53 5.14 -12.98 -12.59
C ARG A 53 4.78 -12.01 -11.44
N GLY A 54 4.88 -12.50 -10.21
CA GLY A 54 4.57 -11.74 -9.00
C GLY A 54 5.63 -10.69 -8.74
N LEU A 55 5.20 -9.61 -8.08
CA LEU A 55 6.06 -8.49 -7.71
C LEU A 55 7.20 -8.89 -6.77
N SER A 56 6.94 -9.87 -5.90
CA SER A 56 7.79 -10.21 -4.79
C SER A 56 8.47 -11.58 -4.95
N VAL A 57 9.69 -11.69 -4.43
CA VAL A 57 10.38 -12.98 -4.22
C VAL A 57 10.26 -13.43 -2.76
N LEU A 58 10.23 -12.51 -1.82
CA LEU A 58 9.95 -12.76 -0.41
C LEU A 58 8.91 -11.75 0.06
N GLY A 59 7.80 -12.23 0.60
CA GLY A 59 6.72 -11.37 1.07
C GLY A 59 5.91 -11.97 2.20
N LEU A 60 4.95 -11.19 2.67
CA LEU A 60 3.98 -11.60 3.68
C LEU A 60 2.63 -11.84 3.03
N ARG A 61 2.07 -13.02 3.25
CA ARG A 61 0.69 -13.32 2.91
C ARG A 61 -0.21 -12.80 4.03
N PRO A 62 -1.17 -11.89 3.73
CA PRO A 62 -2.15 -11.45 4.70
C PRO A 62 -3.13 -12.59 5.03
N PRO A 63 -3.80 -12.52 6.17
CA PRO A 63 -4.95 -13.38 6.48
C PRO A 63 -6.01 -13.28 5.38
N SER A 64 -6.62 -14.41 5.02
CA SER A 64 -7.44 -14.55 3.81
C SER A 64 -8.63 -13.59 3.70
N LEU A 65 -9.20 -13.16 4.83
CA LEU A 65 -10.35 -12.25 4.86
C LEU A 65 -9.97 -10.78 4.99
N LEU A 66 -8.72 -10.47 5.37
CA LEU A 66 -8.30 -9.09 5.68
C LEU A 66 -8.51 -8.16 4.47
N ARG A 67 -8.01 -8.56 3.30
CA ARG A 67 -8.11 -7.72 2.09
C ARG A 67 -9.55 -7.61 1.59
N ALA A 68 -10.30 -8.72 1.58
CA ALA A 68 -11.68 -8.73 1.14
C ALA A 68 -12.55 -7.79 1.99
N ASN A 69 -12.43 -7.86 3.32
CA ASN A 69 -13.18 -7.00 4.24
C ASN A 69 -12.85 -5.51 4.05
N LEU A 70 -11.59 -5.17 3.80
CA LEU A 70 -11.17 -3.80 3.53
C LEU A 70 -11.63 -3.31 2.15
N PHE A 71 -11.61 -4.18 1.15
CA PHE A 71 -12.10 -3.89 -0.19
C PHE A 71 -13.61 -3.62 -0.17
N ASP A 72 -14.39 -4.42 0.54
CA ASP A 72 -15.84 -4.22 0.68
C ASP A 72 -16.16 -2.88 1.37
N GLN A 73 -15.43 -2.54 2.44
CA GLN A 73 -15.56 -1.24 3.11
C GLN A 73 -15.18 -0.08 2.17
N LEU A 74 -14.09 -0.23 1.41
CA LEU A 74 -13.68 0.77 0.42
C LEU A 74 -14.75 0.97 -0.65
N PHE A 75 -15.25 -0.12 -1.23
CA PHE A 75 -16.29 -0.07 -2.26
C PHE A 75 -17.57 0.60 -1.75
N ASN A 76 -18.02 0.26 -0.54
CA ASN A 76 -19.22 0.86 0.06
C ASN A 76 -19.09 2.36 0.32
N ARG A 77 -17.86 2.88 0.44
CA ARG A 77 -17.59 4.31 0.70
C ARG A 77 -17.40 5.10 -0.58
N THR A 78 -16.60 4.59 -1.50
CA THR A 78 -16.27 5.30 -2.74
C THR A 78 -17.33 5.09 -3.82
N MET A 79 -18.05 3.96 -3.77
CA MET A 79 -18.92 3.47 -4.85
C MET A 79 -18.20 3.40 -6.20
N GLU A 80 -16.87 3.32 -6.17
CA GLU A 80 -16.01 3.25 -7.34
C GLU A 80 -15.71 1.79 -7.67
N SER A 81 -15.86 1.42 -8.94
CA SER A 81 -15.42 0.12 -9.43
C SER A 81 -13.89 0.09 -9.52
N MET A 82 -13.27 -0.76 -8.72
CA MET A 82 -11.81 -0.92 -8.68
C MET A 82 -11.41 -2.38 -8.92
N THR A 83 -10.15 -2.57 -9.26
CA THR A 83 -9.54 -3.89 -9.41
C THR A 83 -8.76 -4.23 -8.15
N GLY A 84 -8.72 -5.51 -7.76
CA GLY A 84 -7.87 -6.01 -6.68
C GLY A 84 -6.47 -6.42 -7.18
N PRO A 85 -5.46 -6.51 -6.30
CA PRO A 85 -4.11 -6.93 -6.69
C PRO A 85 -4.10 -8.37 -7.24
N PRO A 86 -3.22 -8.69 -8.20
CA PRO A 86 -3.14 -10.01 -8.82
C PRO A 86 -2.42 -11.06 -7.96
N ASP A 87 -1.67 -10.62 -6.94
CA ASP A 87 -0.92 -11.46 -6.01
C ASP A 87 -1.34 -11.09 -4.58
N ASP A 88 -1.31 -12.09 -3.71
CA ASP A 88 -1.65 -11.93 -2.31
C ASP A 88 -0.45 -11.50 -1.46
N LEU A 89 0.78 -11.52 -2.00
CA LEU A 89 1.98 -11.19 -1.22
C LEU A 89 2.24 -9.69 -1.09
N VAL A 90 2.39 -9.24 0.15
CA VAL A 90 2.97 -7.94 0.50
C VAL A 90 4.49 -8.03 0.36
N PRO A 91 5.13 -7.22 -0.51
CA PRO A 91 6.54 -7.38 -0.81
C PRO A 91 7.43 -6.98 0.37
N ILE A 92 8.36 -7.87 0.75
CA ILE A 92 9.52 -7.54 1.59
C ILE A 92 10.77 -7.35 0.71
N VAL A 93 10.96 -8.26 -0.26
CA VAL A 93 11.99 -8.16 -1.30
C VAL A 93 11.31 -8.23 -2.66
N LEU A 94 11.55 -7.22 -3.49
CA LEU A 94 11.02 -7.16 -4.84
C LEU A 94 11.78 -8.13 -5.75
N ARG A 95 11.10 -8.63 -6.77
CA ARG A 95 11.70 -9.56 -7.72
C ARG A 95 12.87 -8.95 -8.49
N GLU A 96 12.74 -7.68 -8.88
CA GLU A 96 13.79 -6.95 -9.58
C GLU A 96 15.02 -6.74 -8.69
N GLU A 97 14.83 -6.35 -7.42
CA GLU A 97 15.92 -6.24 -6.44
C GLU A 97 16.67 -7.56 -6.28
N TYR A 98 15.91 -8.67 -6.18
CA TYR A 98 16.49 -9.99 -6.05
C TYR A 98 17.31 -10.36 -7.29
N GLN A 99 16.74 -10.19 -8.48
CA GLN A 99 17.40 -10.54 -9.74
C GLN A 99 18.66 -9.72 -9.99
N LEU A 100 18.63 -8.43 -9.66
CA LEU A 100 19.72 -7.51 -9.96
C LEU A 100 20.90 -7.60 -8.99
N GLY A 101 20.72 -8.12 -7.76
CA GLY A 101 21.89 -8.31 -6.90
C GLY A 101 21.81 -9.25 -5.71
N LEU A 102 20.71 -9.95 -5.47
CA LEU A 102 20.67 -11.01 -4.45
C LEU A 102 20.75 -12.43 -5.03
N ALA A 103 20.33 -12.65 -6.27
CA ALA A 103 20.21 -13.98 -6.87
C ALA A 103 21.55 -14.73 -6.96
N GLY A 104 22.67 -14.01 -7.06
CA GLY A 104 24.02 -14.60 -7.02
C GLY A 104 24.57 -14.81 -5.60
N LEU A 105 23.87 -14.35 -4.57
CA LEU A 105 24.32 -14.34 -3.17
C LEU A 105 23.51 -15.29 -2.29
N LEU A 106 22.20 -15.34 -2.52
CA LEU A 106 21.24 -16.10 -1.73
C LEU A 106 20.23 -16.74 -2.67
N SER A 107 19.96 -18.02 -2.47
CA SER A 107 18.77 -18.67 -3.01
C SER A 107 17.50 -18.14 -2.31
N PRO A 108 16.30 -18.31 -2.90
CA PRO A 108 15.06 -17.87 -2.28
C PRO A 108 14.79 -18.56 -0.92
N SER A 109 15.21 -19.83 -0.78
CA SER A 109 15.10 -20.55 0.49
C SER A 109 16.05 -20.03 1.57
N GLU A 110 17.27 -19.64 1.19
CA GLU A 110 18.21 -18.98 2.12
C GLU A 110 17.70 -17.61 2.55
N LEU A 111 17.11 -16.85 1.60
CA LEU A 111 16.48 -15.58 1.88
C LEU A 111 15.33 -15.72 2.89
N LEU A 112 14.45 -16.72 2.68
CA LEU A 112 13.38 -17.06 3.61
C LEU A 112 13.90 -17.45 5.00
N GLN A 113 14.95 -18.28 5.05
CA GLN A 113 15.52 -18.72 6.32
C GLN A 113 16.15 -17.55 7.10
N ARG A 114 16.81 -16.62 6.40
CA ARG A 114 17.33 -15.39 7.01
C ARG A 114 16.21 -14.51 7.56
N ALA A 115 15.15 -14.30 6.78
CA ALA A 115 13.97 -13.55 7.23
C ALA A 115 13.32 -14.17 8.49
N ARG A 116 13.20 -15.51 8.56
CA ARG A 116 12.75 -16.21 9.78
C ARG A 116 13.69 -16.00 10.97
N THR A 117 14.99 -16.02 10.72
CA THR A 117 16.01 -15.78 11.76
C THR A 117 15.94 -14.35 12.29
N ALA A 118 15.62 -13.39 11.43
CA ALA A 118 15.33 -12.01 11.79
C ALA A 118 13.96 -11.83 12.50
N GLY A 119 13.19 -12.90 12.66
CA GLY A 119 11.89 -12.88 13.36
C GLY A 119 10.72 -12.42 12.50
N LEU A 120 10.88 -12.31 11.17
CA LEU A 120 9.81 -11.83 10.29
C LEU A 120 8.63 -12.82 10.16
N ASP A 121 8.76 -14.04 10.68
CA ASP A 121 7.66 -15.02 10.74
C ASP A 121 6.73 -14.83 11.94
N ARG A 122 7.11 -13.97 12.89
CA ARG A 122 6.40 -13.71 14.15
C ARG A 122 6.06 -12.24 14.34
N LEU A 123 6.18 -11.46 13.28
CA LEU A 123 5.91 -10.03 13.30
C LEU A 123 4.42 -9.77 13.59
N THR A 124 4.18 -8.67 14.30
CA THR A 124 2.84 -8.12 14.51
C THR A 124 2.78 -6.81 13.75
N LEU A 125 2.00 -6.76 12.68
CA LEU A 125 1.87 -5.54 11.89
C LEU A 125 0.94 -4.55 12.57
N SER A 126 1.43 -3.33 12.77
CA SER A 126 0.64 -2.23 13.32
C SER A 126 0.17 -1.35 12.16
N PRO A 127 -1.14 -1.33 11.82
CA PRO A 127 -1.64 -0.48 10.77
C PRO A 127 -1.52 0.99 11.17
N VAL A 128 -1.11 1.83 10.23
CA VAL A 128 -1.00 3.29 10.41
C VAL A 128 -2.27 3.95 9.90
N CYS A 129 -2.61 3.70 8.64
CA CYS A 129 -3.72 4.35 7.97
C CYS A 129 -4.17 3.54 6.74
N MET A 130 -5.41 3.77 6.32
CA MET A 130 -5.80 3.55 4.93
C MET A 130 -5.34 4.77 4.12
N ALA A 131 -4.57 4.50 3.09
CA ALA A 131 -3.98 5.50 2.22
C ALA A 131 -4.47 5.34 0.78
N VAL A 132 -4.40 6.44 0.04
CA VAL A 132 -4.62 6.46 -1.41
C VAL A 132 -3.55 7.30 -2.08
N LYS A 133 -2.84 6.70 -3.03
CA LYS A 133 -1.94 7.43 -3.93
C LYS A 133 -2.67 7.77 -5.22
N ARG A 134 -2.55 9.02 -5.66
CA ARG A 134 -3.15 9.50 -6.92
C ARG A 134 -2.07 10.08 -7.81
N GLU A 135 -2.01 9.60 -9.05
CA GLU A 135 -1.02 10.05 -10.02
C GLU A 135 -1.66 10.25 -11.39
N PRO A 136 -1.23 11.26 -12.17
CA PRO A 136 -1.60 11.37 -13.58
C PRO A 136 -1.13 10.14 -14.36
N TYR A 137 -2.01 9.53 -15.15
CA TYR A 137 -1.70 8.39 -15.99
C TYR A 137 -2.54 8.44 -17.27
N GLN A 138 -1.87 8.50 -18.43
CA GLN A 138 -2.53 8.47 -19.75
C GLN A 138 -3.70 9.46 -19.91
N GLY A 139 -3.57 10.67 -19.35
CA GLY A 139 -4.60 11.71 -19.43
C GLY A 139 -5.75 11.57 -18.43
N THR A 140 -5.71 10.57 -17.55
CA THR A 140 -6.60 10.42 -16.40
C THR A 140 -5.80 10.45 -15.09
N THR A 141 -6.47 10.31 -13.95
CA THR A 141 -5.80 10.09 -12.65
C THR A 141 -5.98 8.63 -12.28
N ARG A 142 -4.88 7.90 -12.12
CA ARG A 142 -4.91 6.56 -11.52
C ARG A 142 -4.86 6.66 -10.01
N GLN A 143 -5.54 5.74 -9.33
CA GLN A 143 -5.63 5.67 -7.88
C GLN A 143 -5.16 4.30 -7.39
N PHE A 144 -4.48 4.29 -6.25
CA PHE A 144 -4.00 3.09 -5.60
C PHE A 144 -4.27 3.16 -4.10
N TYR A 145 -5.15 2.29 -3.61
CA TYR A 145 -5.55 2.21 -2.21
C TYR A 145 -4.77 1.09 -1.50
N PHE A 146 -4.21 1.42 -0.35
CA PHE A 146 -3.37 0.50 0.42
C PHE A 146 -3.44 0.81 1.91
N VAL A 147 -3.18 -0.22 2.72
CA VAL A 147 -2.94 -0.03 4.16
C VAL A 147 -1.44 0.14 4.39
N LEU A 148 -1.06 1.21 5.06
CA LEU A 148 0.32 1.44 5.50
C LEU A 148 0.56 0.76 6.85
N PHE A 149 1.70 0.11 7.02
CA PHE A 149 2.10 -0.49 8.29
C PHE A 149 3.43 0.05 8.81
N GLU A 150 3.54 0.17 10.13
CA GLU A 150 4.84 0.31 10.78
C GLU A 150 5.56 -1.03 10.85
N THR A 151 6.79 -1.07 10.34
CA THR A 151 7.53 -2.32 10.12
C THR A 151 9.05 -2.19 10.36
N PRO A 152 9.48 -1.73 11.55
CA PRO A 152 10.90 -1.54 11.84
C PRO A 152 11.73 -2.81 11.67
N GLU A 153 11.16 -3.99 11.95
CA GLU A 153 11.82 -5.29 11.77
C GLU A 153 12.12 -5.57 10.30
N ILE A 154 11.19 -5.23 9.40
CA ILE A 154 11.38 -5.39 7.95
C ILE A 154 12.43 -4.41 7.44
N GLN A 155 12.43 -3.17 7.93
CA GLN A 155 13.48 -2.19 7.58
C GLN A 155 14.86 -2.66 8.07
N GLY A 156 14.95 -3.22 9.28
CA GLY A 156 16.18 -3.81 9.81
C GLY A 156 16.68 -4.97 8.94
N PHE A 157 15.80 -5.90 8.58
CA PHE A 157 16.13 -7.01 7.68
C PHE A 157 16.61 -6.52 6.30
N ARG A 158 15.95 -5.53 5.72
CA ARG A 158 16.40 -4.94 4.43
C ARG A 158 17.77 -4.30 4.56
N ALA A 159 18.05 -3.60 5.66
CA ALA A 159 19.38 -3.04 5.93
C ALA A 159 20.46 -4.13 6.03
N GLU A 160 20.16 -5.28 6.64
CA GLU A 160 21.08 -6.43 6.68
C GLU A 160 21.37 -6.99 5.27
N LEU A 161 20.35 -7.11 4.42
CA LEU A 161 20.53 -7.54 3.03
C LEU A 161 21.36 -6.54 2.23
N THR A 162 21.14 -5.23 2.43
CA THR A 162 21.94 -4.17 1.81
C THR A 162 23.41 -4.28 2.20
N ALA A 163 23.70 -4.50 3.49
CA ALA A 163 25.07 -4.69 3.96
C ALA A 163 25.72 -5.93 3.32
N LEU A 164 25.00 -7.06 3.28
CA LEU A 164 25.48 -8.29 2.65
C LEU A 164 25.76 -8.11 1.15
N ALA A 165 24.89 -7.39 0.44
CA ALA A 165 25.06 -7.11 -0.98
C ALA A 165 26.26 -6.19 -1.23
N ALA A 166 26.44 -5.17 -0.38
CA ALA A 166 27.56 -4.23 -0.47
C ALA A 166 28.93 -4.91 -0.25
N GLU A 167 29.04 -5.85 0.70
CA GLU A 167 30.26 -6.66 0.92
C GLU A 167 30.67 -7.45 -0.33
N ARG A 168 29.73 -7.69 -1.25
CA ARG A 168 29.91 -8.47 -2.47
C ARG A 168 29.96 -7.61 -3.73
N GLY A 169 30.02 -6.28 -3.58
CA GLY A 169 30.19 -5.33 -4.68
C GLY A 169 28.90 -4.97 -5.42
N ALA A 170 27.72 -5.22 -4.83
CA ALA A 170 26.46 -4.72 -5.40
C ALA A 170 26.42 -3.19 -5.41
N SER A 171 25.67 -2.62 -6.35
CA SER A 171 25.47 -1.17 -6.45
C SER A 171 24.75 -0.63 -5.22
N ALA A 172 25.18 0.54 -4.75
CA ALA A 172 24.45 1.29 -3.74
C ALA A 172 23.00 1.55 -4.21
N GLY A 173 22.06 1.50 -3.27
CA GLY A 173 20.64 1.75 -3.52
C GLY A 173 19.83 0.61 -4.12
N LEU A 174 20.45 -0.55 -4.38
CA LEU A 174 19.73 -1.72 -4.92
C LEU A 174 18.56 -2.18 -4.03
N LEU A 175 18.68 -2.02 -2.72
CA LEU A 175 17.70 -2.43 -1.71
C LEU A 175 17.29 -1.22 -0.86
N ASP A 176 17.05 -0.08 -1.51
CA ASP A 176 16.59 1.13 -0.81
C ASP A 176 15.36 0.83 0.04
N PRO A 177 15.27 1.38 1.27
CA PRO A 177 14.13 1.14 2.14
C PRO A 177 12.86 1.69 1.50
N PHE A 178 11.77 0.94 1.62
CA PHE A 178 10.43 1.40 1.25
C PHE A 178 9.42 0.99 2.31
N GLU A 179 8.33 1.74 2.39
CA GLU A 179 7.27 1.50 3.36
C GLU A 179 6.47 0.24 3.01
N VAL A 180 6.22 -0.62 4.00
CA VAL A 180 5.47 -1.85 3.77
C VAL A 180 3.99 -1.52 3.73
N VAL A 181 3.37 -1.84 2.59
CA VAL A 181 1.95 -1.60 2.37
C VAL A 181 1.22 -2.85 1.91
N LEU A 182 -0.02 -3.02 2.36
CA LEU A 182 -0.95 -4.02 1.82
C LEU A 182 -1.78 -3.37 0.71
N PRO A 183 -1.59 -3.78 -0.56
CA PRO A 183 -2.47 -3.36 -1.65
C PRO A 183 -3.90 -3.82 -1.39
N ILE A 184 -4.86 -2.90 -1.49
CA ILE A 184 -6.29 -3.19 -1.38
C ILE A 184 -6.94 -3.13 -2.75
N ALA A 185 -6.76 -2.01 -3.46
CA ALA A 185 -7.42 -1.78 -4.74
C ALA A 185 -6.67 -0.78 -5.62
N GLY A 186 -6.91 -0.84 -6.92
CA GLY A 186 -6.41 0.11 -7.90
C GLY A 186 -7.46 0.45 -8.94
N SER A 187 -7.38 1.66 -9.51
CA SER A 187 -8.22 2.06 -10.65
C SER A 187 -7.88 1.30 -11.94
N ASP A 188 -6.73 0.61 -11.97
CA ASP A 188 -6.22 -0.15 -13.10
C ASP A 188 -5.48 -1.41 -12.60
N PRO A 189 -5.24 -2.42 -13.47
CA PRO A 189 -4.61 -3.67 -13.06
C PRO A 189 -3.07 -3.62 -13.02
N ALA A 190 -2.42 -2.49 -13.29
CA ALA A 190 -0.97 -2.38 -13.40
C ALA A 190 -0.27 -2.19 -12.03
N PHE A 191 -0.62 -3.04 -11.06
CA PHE A 191 -0.15 -2.99 -9.67
C PHE A 191 1.37 -2.96 -9.53
N THR A 192 2.10 -3.68 -10.38
CA THR A 192 3.56 -3.76 -10.32
C THR A 192 4.25 -2.43 -10.61
N THR A 193 3.59 -1.53 -11.34
CA THR A 193 4.18 -0.23 -11.73
C THR A 193 4.21 0.80 -10.61
N TRP A 194 3.59 0.49 -9.46
CA TRP A 194 3.59 1.33 -8.27
C TRP A 194 4.82 1.10 -7.38
N TRP A 195 5.67 0.12 -7.70
CA TRP A 195 6.76 -0.32 -6.84
C TRP A 195 8.15 0.05 -7.40
N PRO A 196 9.13 0.38 -6.52
CA PRO A 196 8.99 0.59 -5.08
C PRO A 196 8.06 1.79 -4.77
N LEU A 197 7.12 1.61 -3.83
CA LEU A 197 6.10 2.60 -3.54
C LEU A 197 6.65 3.68 -2.61
N MET A 198 6.67 4.92 -3.09
CA MET A 198 6.99 6.09 -2.28
C MET A 198 5.72 6.60 -1.61
N VAL A 199 5.64 6.47 -0.28
CA VAL A 199 4.48 6.91 0.50
C VAL A 199 4.76 8.29 1.09
N ASP A 200 3.88 9.24 0.81
CA ASP A 200 3.84 10.53 1.51
C ASP A 200 2.75 10.45 2.58
N ARG A 201 3.15 10.17 3.83
CA ARG A 201 2.18 9.96 4.92
C ARG A 201 1.26 11.17 5.15
N GLN A 202 1.67 12.39 4.80
CA GLN A 202 0.84 13.58 5.00
C GLN A 202 -0.26 13.70 3.95
N ASN A 203 0.03 13.29 2.72
CA ASN A 203 -0.87 13.47 1.58
C ASN A 203 -1.63 12.18 1.22
N ASP A 204 -1.01 11.03 1.40
CA ASP A 204 -1.54 9.73 1.00
C ASP A 204 -2.44 9.13 2.11
N CYS A 205 -2.13 9.30 3.41
CA CYS A 205 -2.99 8.80 4.49
C CYS A 205 -4.31 9.57 4.55
N ARG A 206 -5.45 8.85 4.50
CA ARG A 206 -6.77 9.48 4.47
C ARG A 206 -7.66 9.13 5.65
N ALA A 207 -7.55 7.91 6.15
CA ALA A 207 -8.39 7.40 7.22
C ALA A 207 -7.58 6.56 8.20
N GLU A 208 -7.97 6.64 9.47
CA GLU A 208 -7.46 5.79 10.53
C GLU A 208 -7.96 4.35 10.36
N ILE A 209 -7.26 3.41 11.00
CA ILE A 209 -7.67 2.01 11.09
C ILE A 209 -7.89 1.69 12.56
N GLY A 210 -9.11 1.28 12.91
CA GLY A 210 -9.54 0.99 14.28
C GLY A 210 -10.08 -0.41 14.48
#